data_AF-A0A8J0T8H9-F1
#
_entry.id   AF-A0A8J0T8H9-F1
#
_cell.length_a   1.000
_cell.length_b   1.000
_cell.length_c   1.000
_cell.angle_alpha   90.00
_cell.angle_beta   90.00
_cell.angle_gamma   90.00
#
_symmetry.space_group_name_H-M   'P 1'
#
loop_
_entity.id
_entity.type
_entity.pdbx_description
1 polymer ?
#
loop_
_entity_poly.entity_id
_entity_poly.type
_entity_poly.pdbx_seq_one_letter_code
_entity_poly.pdbx_strand_id
1 'polypeptide(L)'
;MQELHKILIEHERNEQMMEESVLIGCSDSCSAEFAIDLGSLERSRLETELGGKFTDLRKASLQLRVKDTPLMSQAQALLRWHESHQYCSKTGKPTQKNLSGSKRVCQGNGLIYYPQMSPVIITLVSHRKRCLLARQDSFPAGMYTALSGFCDIGETLEETVRREVAEEVGLEVESIRYSASQHWPFPNSSLMLACHATVLQEELCINTAEIESAKWFSLEEVEEALKWQKVPPKQEDGTVPVWVPPKLAIANHLIQEWVQEQRSHLKD
;
A
#
# COMPACT_ATOMS: atom_id res chain seq x y z
N MET A 1 10.87 17.73 -18.89
CA MET A 1 10.01 17.93 -20.08
C MET A 1 10.82 17.91 -21.37
N GLN A 2 11.86 18.75 -21.56
CA GLN A 2 12.67 18.74 -22.79
C GLN A 2 13.42 17.42 -23.04
N GLU A 3 13.93 16.76 -21.99
CA GLU A 3 14.63 15.47 -22.10
C GLU A 3 13.68 14.33 -22.50
N LEU A 4 12.58 14.14 -21.77
CA LEU A 4 11.58 13.10 -22.11
C LEU A 4 10.96 13.33 -23.50
N HIS A 5 10.69 14.59 -23.86
CA HIS A 5 10.17 14.92 -25.18
C HIS A 5 11.19 14.61 -26.28
N LYS A 6 12.49 14.87 -26.05
CA LYS A 6 13.57 14.47 -26.96
C LYS A 6 13.64 12.94 -27.12
N ILE A 7 13.55 12.19 -26.02
CA ILE A 7 13.53 10.72 -26.03
C ILE A 7 12.32 10.20 -26.83
N LEU A 8 11.14 10.76 -26.61
CA LEU A 8 9.90 10.37 -27.30
C LEU A 8 9.91 10.72 -28.79
N ILE A 9 10.49 11.87 -29.16
CA ILE A 9 10.67 12.29 -30.57
C ILE A 9 11.65 11.38 -31.30
N GLU A 10 12.77 11.00 -30.67
CA GLU A 10 13.79 10.13 -31.27
C GLU A 10 13.29 8.71 -31.56
N HIS A 11 12.15 8.29 -31.01
CA HIS A 11 11.60 6.94 -31.16
C HIS A 11 10.47 6.79 -32.18
N GLU A 12 10.16 7.82 -33.01
CA GLU A 12 9.11 7.79 -34.06
C GLU A 12 7.71 7.30 -33.60
N ARG A 13 7.46 7.24 -32.28
CA ARG A 13 6.27 6.67 -31.65
C ARG A 13 5.37 7.71 -30.99
N ASN A 14 5.52 8.97 -31.39
CA ASN A 14 4.98 10.12 -30.67
C ASN A 14 3.45 10.04 -30.47
N GLU A 15 2.70 9.63 -31.50
CA GLU A 15 1.23 9.51 -31.38
C GLU A 15 0.80 8.30 -30.54
N GLN A 16 1.37 7.11 -30.79
CA GLN A 16 0.97 5.88 -30.11
C GLN A 16 1.30 5.93 -28.60
N MET A 17 2.44 6.50 -28.22
CA MET A 17 2.84 6.64 -26.81
C MET A 17 1.99 7.68 -26.07
N MET A 18 1.55 8.75 -26.74
CA MET A 18 0.58 9.68 -26.18
C MET A 18 -0.79 9.00 -25.96
N GLU A 19 -1.23 8.16 -26.90
CA GLU A 19 -2.45 7.36 -26.73
C GLU A 19 -2.36 6.35 -25.56
N GLU A 20 -1.16 5.84 -25.27
CA GLU A 20 -0.90 4.93 -24.16
C GLU A 20 -0.81 5.65 -22.80
N SER A 21 -0.47 6.94 -22.77
CA SER A 21 -0.34 7.75 -21.56
C SER A 21 -1.66 7.92 -20.78
N VAL A 22 -1.57 8.10 -19.46
CA VAL A 22 -2.73 8.34 -18.58
C VAL A 22 -2.58 9.65 -17.84
N LEU A 23 -3.68 10.39 -17.72
CA LEU A 23 -3.71 11.62 -16.93
C LEU A 23 -3.71 11.25 -15.45
N ILE A 24 -2.69 11.70 -14.71
CA ILE A 24 -2.51 11.41 -13.28
C ILE A 24 -2.68 12.64 -12.39
N GLY A 25 -2.66 13.84 -12.95
CA GLY A 25 -2.72 15.04 -12.12
C GLY A 25 -2.81 16.33 -12.91
N CYS A 26 -2.94 17.41 -12.15
CA CYS A 26 -2.79 18.77 -12.61
C CYS A 26 -2.01 19.52 -11.53
N SER A 27 -0.89 20.11 -11.91
CA SER A 27 -0.06 20.87 -10.98
C SER A 27 -0.75 22.16 -10.50
N ASP A 28 -0.23 22.78 -9.45
CA ASP A 28 -0.67 24.11 -8.98
C ASP A 28 -0.55 25.20 -10.07
N SER A 29 0.36 24.99 -11.02
CA SER A 29 0.53 25.84 -12.21
C SER A 29 -0.39 25.47 -13.38
N CYS A 30 -1.45 24.69 -13.13
CA CYS A 30 -2.42 24.22 -14.13
C CYS A 30 -1.78 23.44 -15.28
N SER A 31 -0.69 22.72 -15.01
CA SER A 31 -0.03 21.87 -16.01
C SER A 31 -0.50 20.43 -15.83
N ALA A 32 -0.99 19.81 -16.91
CA ALA A 32 -1.42 18.42 -16.88
C ALA A 32 -0.22 17.48 -16.69
N GLU A 33 -0.37 16.51 -15.80
CA GLU A 33 0.66 15.53 -15.47
C GLU A 33 0.21 14.16 -15.95
N PHE A 34 1.11 13.46 -16.66
CA PHE A 34 0.83 12.17 -17.28
C PHE A 34 1.80 11.09 -16.80
N ALA A 35 1.31 9.87 -16.71
CA ALA A 35 2.13 8.69 -16.58
C ALA A 35 2.15 7.90 -17.89
N ILE A 36 3.29 7.30 -18.17
CA ILE A 36 3.51 6.48 -19.36
C ILE A 36 4.27 5.22 -18.99
N ASP A 37 3.85 4.10 -19.59
CA ASP A 37 4.62 2.88 -19.54
C ASP A 37 5.68 2.90 -20.65
N LEU A 38 6.94 2.78 -20.26
CA LEU A 38 8.08 2.79 -21.17
C LEU A 38 8.53 1.37 -21.55
N GLY A 39 7.79 0.31 -21.17
CA GLY A 39 8.22 -1.09 -21.21
C GLY A 39 8.69 -1.64 -22.56
N SER A 40 8.46 -0.93 -23.66
CA SER A 40 8.97 -1.28 -24.99
C SER A 40 10.32 -0.64 -25.35
N LEU A 41 10.88 0.22 -24.48
CA LEU A 41 12.14 0.91 -24.64
C LEU A 41 13.29 0.22 -23.90
N GLU A 42 14.51 0.40 -24.38
CA GLU A 42 15.69 -0.19 -23.75
C GLU A 42 16.04 0.53 -22.43
N ARG A 43 15.97 -0.21 -21.32
CA ARG A 43 16.19 0.30 -19.96
C ARG A 43 17.55 1.00 -19.78
N SER A 44 18.64 0.39 -20.26
CA SER A 44 20.02 0.90 -20.15
C SER A 44 20.19 2.29 -20.78
N ARG A 45 19.55 2.51 -21.93
CA ARG A 45 19.56 3.78 -22.65
C ARG A 45 18.80 4.85 -21.87
N LEU A 46 17.60 4.54 -21.38
CA LEU A 46 16.81 5.46 -20.56
C LEU A 46 17.54 5.85 -19.27
N GLU A 47 18.19 4.90 -18.59
CA GLU A 47 19.02 5.17 -17.41
C GLU A 47 20.16 6.15 -17.72
N THR A 48 20.79 5.99 -18.89
CA THR A 48 21.88 6.87 -19.37
C THR A 48 21.37 8.28 -19.70
N GLU A 49 20.28 8.38 -20.47
CA GLU A 49 19.73 9.66 -20.94
C GLU A 49 19.08 10.48 -19.81
N LEU A 50 18.43 9.81 -18.85
CA LEU A 50 17.79 10.46 -17.70
C LEU A 50 18.74 10.65 -16.51
N GLY A 51 19.98 10.15 -16.60
CA GLY A 51 20.96 10.22 -15.51
C GLY A 51 20.48 9.51 -14.23
N GLY A 52 19.77 8.39 -14.38
CA GLY A 52 19.07 7.72 -13.28
C GLY A 52 19.17 6.20 -13.34
N LYS A 53 18.50 5.52 -12.40
CA LYS A 53 18.35 4.06 -12.39
C LYS A 53 16.91 3.68 -12.13
N PHE A 54 16.39 2.68 -12.84
CA PHE A 54 15.12 2.10 -12.48
C PHE A 54 15.28 1.28 -11.21
N THR A 55 14.29 1.36 -10.33
CA THR A 55 14.25 0.61 -9.07
C THR A 55 12.82 0.12 -8.83
N ASP A 56 12.66 -0.79 -7.88
CA ASP A 56 11.35 -1.21 -7.43
C ASP A 56 10.58 -0.02 -6.84
N LEU A 57 9.34 0.16 -7.28
CA LEU A 57 8.57 1.35 -6.93
C LEU A 57 8.15 1.36 -5.45
N ARG A 58 7.94 0.20 -4.83
CA ARG A 58 7.68 0.11 -3.39
C ARG A 58 8.93 0.48 -2.59
N LYS A 59 10.13 0.13 -3.05
CA LYS A 59 11.38 0.62 -2.45
C LYS A 59 11.56 2.13 -2.66
N ALA A 60 11.22 2.65 -3.83
CA ALA A 60 11.31 4.08 -4.14
C ALA A 60 10.31 4.91 -3.32
N SER A 61 9.09 4.40 -3.11
CA SER A 61 8.02 5.14 -2.41
C SER A 61 8.42 5.57 -1.01
N LEU A 62 9.31 4.80 -0.36
CA LEU A 62 9.86 5.09 0.96
C LEU A 62 10.91 6.21 0.97
N GLN A 63 11.41 6.62 -0.20
CA GLN A 63 12.42 7.66 -0.38
C GLN A 63 11.86 8.92 -1.04
N LEU A 64 10.65 8.84 -1.61
CA LEU A 64 9.99 9.98 -2.25
C LEU A 64 9.58 11.04 -1.22
N ARG A 65 9.50 12.28 -1.68
CA ARG A 65 8.89 13.35 -0.90
C ARG A 65 7.39 13.06 -0.76
N VAL A 66 6.83 13.34 0.41
CA VAL A 66 5.40 13.12 0.73
C VAL A 66 4.47 13.69 -0.35
N LYS A 67 4.79 14.86 -0.89
CA LYS A 67 4.00 15.53 -1.93
C LYS A 67 3.95 14.80 -3.27
N ASP A 68 4.96 13.98 -3.58
CA ASP A 68 5.06 13.26 -4.85
C ASP A 68 4.42 11.85 -4.75
N THR A 69 4.13 11.36 -3.54
CA THR A 69 3.58 10.03 -3.29
C THR A 69 2.19 9.80 -3.92
N PRO A 70 1.23 10.74 -3.89
CA PRO A 70 -0.09 10.52 -4.50
C PRO A 70 -0.01 10.33 -6.02
N LEU A 71 0.76 11.19 -6.71
CA LEU A 71 0.95 11.11 -8.16
C LEU A 71 1.56 9.78 -8.57
N MET A 72 2.60 9.33 -7.86
CA MET A 72 3.23 8.05 -8.10
C MET A 72 2.27 6.88 -7.86
N SER A 73 1.48 6.93 -6.78
CA SER A 73 0.52 5.87 -6.45
C SER A 73 -0.58 5.75 -7.51
N GLN A 74 -1.07 6.89 -7.99
CA GLN A 74 -2.03 6.96 -9.08
C GLN A 74 -1.45 6.45 -10.40
N ALA A 75 -0.23 6.85 -10.75
CA ALA A 75 0.47 6.38 -11.94
C ALA A 75 0.60 4.85 -11.94
N GLN A 76 1.11 4.29 -10.84
CA GLN A 76 1.25 2.84 -10.70
C GLN A 76 -0.07 2.10 -10.83
N ALA A 77 -1.11 2.57 -10.12
CA ALA A 77 -2.40 1.91 -10.11
C ALA A 77 -3.08 1.95 -11.48
N LEU A 78 -3.07 3.10 -12.16
CA LEU A 78 -3.70 3.24 -13.48
C LEU A 78 -2.96 2.48 -14.58
N LEU A 79 -1.64 2.53 -14.60
CA LEU A 79 -0.84 1.81 -15.60
C LEU A 79 -1.05 0.29 -15.46
N ARG A 80 -0.96 -0.26 -14.24
CA ARG A 80 -1.24 -1.69 -13.98
C ARG A 80 -2.68 -2.09 -14.28
N TRP A 81 -3.63 -1.22 -13.95
CA TRP A 81 -5.03 -1.48 -14.27
C TRP A 81 -5.24 -1.59 -15.79
N HIS A 82 -4.64 -0.70 -16.58
CA HIS A 82 -4.72 -0.79 -18.03
C HIS A 82 -4.05 -2.03 -18.62
N GLU A 83 -2.90 -2.42 -18.08
CA GLU A 83 -2.20 -3.64 -18.46
C GLU A 83 -3.10 -4.89 -18.29
N SER A 84 -3.82 -4.97 -17.17
CA SER A 84 -4.69 -6.11 -16.84
C SER A 84 -6.09 -6.08 -17.48
N HIS A 85 -6.52 -4.95 -18.05
CA HIS A 85 -7.90 -4.75 -18.55
C HIS A 85 -7.97 -4.52 -20.06
N GLN A 86 -7.00 -5.04 -20.83
CA GLN A 86 -6.95 -4.88 -22.28
C GLN A 86 -8.11 -5.55 -23.03
N TYR A 87 -8.74 -6.58 -22.45
CA TYR A 87 -9.82 -7.35 -23.06
C TYR A 87 -11.06 -7.39 -22.17
N CYS A 88 -12.23 -7.48 -22.80
CA CYS A 88 -13.52 -7.55 -22.11
C CYS A 88 -13.74 -8.94 -21.53
N SER A 89 -13.89 -9.03 -20.21
CA SER A 89 -14.17 -10.28 -19.50
C SER A 89 -15.43 -11.02 -19.98
N LYS A 90 -16.41 -10.32 -20.58
CA LYS A 90 -17.65 -10.93 -21.10
C LYS A 90 -17.53 -11.43 -22.54
N THR A 91 -16.71 -10.80 -23.37
CA THR A 91 -16.72 -11.04 -24.84
C THR A 91 -15.38 -11.47 -25.43
N GLY A 92 -14.28 -11.35 -24.66
CA GLY A 92 -12.92 -11.56 -25.15
C GLY A 92 -12.41 -10.48 -26.14
N LYS A 93 -13.24 -9.50 -26.52
CA LYS A 93 -12.84 -8.44 -27.45
C LYS A 93 -12.00 -7.35 -26.77
N PRO A 94 -11.11 -6.66 -27.50
CA PRO A 94 -10.36 -5.53 -26.95
C PRO A 94 -11.26 -4.44 -26.36
N THR A 95 -10.84 -3.86 -25.25
CA THR A 95 -11.44 -2.66 -24.68
C THR A 95 -10.63 -1.43 -25.10
N GLN A 96 -11.29 -0.28 -25.22
CA GLN A 96 -10.66 0.99 -25.57
C GLN A 96 -10.70 1.96 -24.41
N LYS A 97 -9.56 2.58 -24.13
CA LYS A 97 -9.40 3.61 -23.11
C LYS A 97 -10.04 4.92 -23.58
N ASN A 98 -10.51 5.76 -22.65
CA ASN A 98 -10.84 7.16 -22.96
C ASN A 98 -9.59 8.05 -22.96
N LEU A 99 -9.71 9.29 -23.46
CA LEU A 99 -8.58 10.23 -23.57
C LEU A 99 -7.81 10.44 -22.26
N SER A 100 -8.49 10.46 -21.10
CA SER A 100 -7.82 10.66 -19.81
C SER A 100 -7.29 9.39 -19.13
N GLY A 101 -7.67 8.20 -19.61
CA GLY A 101 -7.30 6.93 -18.96
C GLY A 101 -8.12 6.54 -17.74
N SER A 102 -9.17 7.28 -17.42
CA SER A 102 -10.04 7.00 -16.25
C SER A 102 -11.01 5.83 -16.46
N LYS A 103 -11.20 5.34 -17.69
CA LYS A 103 -12.07 4.19 -17.98
C LYS A 103 -11.66 3.45 -19.25
N ARG A 104 -12.18 2.23 -19.41
CA ARG A 104 -12.11 1.44 -20.64
C ARG A 104 -13.51 0.99 -21.06
N VAL A 105 -13.79 0.94 -22.36
CA VAL A 105 -15.09 0.59 -22.91
C VAL A 105 -14.92 -0.58 -23.88
N CYS A 106 -15.75 -1.62 -23.75
CA CYS A 106 -15.81 -2.69 -24.74
C CYS A 106 -16.67 -2.25 -25.92
N GLN A 107 -16.07 -2.15 -27.11
CA GLN A 107 -16.81 -1.79 -28.34
C GLN A 107 -17.82 -2.86 -28.77
N GLY A 108 -17.66 -4.10 -28.32
CA GLY A 108 -18.55 -5.21 -28.70
C GLY A 108 -19.88 -5.26 -27.96
N ASN A 109 -19.99 -4.65 -26.77
CA ASN A 109 -21.19 -4.72 -25.93
C ASN A 109 -21.48 -3.44 -25.12
N GLY A 110 -20.65 -2.41 -25.22
CA GLY A 110 -20.80 -1.14 -24.51
C GLY A 110 -20.45 -1.18 -23.02
N LEU A 111 -19.96 -2.30 -22.47
CA LEU A 111 -19.59 -2.37 -21.05
C LEU A 111 -18.45 -1.41 -20.73
N ILE A 112 -18.61 -0.68 -19.63
CA ILE A 112 -17.63 0.26 -19.10
C ILE A 112 -16.93 -0.37 -17.91
N TYR A 113 -15.60 -0.32 -17.92
CA TYR A 113 -14.73 -0.74 -16.83
C TYR A 113 -14.08 0.49 -16.21
N TYR A 114 -14.08 0.55 -14.88
CA TYR A 114 -13.42 1.57 -14.09
C TYR A 114 -12.26 0.94 -13.29
N PRO A 115 -11.21 1.71 -12.96
CA PRO A 115 -10.19 1.27 -12.02
C PRO A 115 -10.82 0.83 -10.70
N GLN A 116 -10.36 -0.31 -10.19
CA GLN A 116 -10.87 -0.90 -8.95
C GLN A 116 -9.85 -0.76 -7.83
N MET A 117 -10.35 -0.61 -6.61
CA MET A 117 -9.57 -0.72 -5.38
C MET A 117 -10.21 -1.77 -4.50
N SER A 118 -9.42 -2.75 -4.06
CA SER A 118 -9.88 -3.73 -3.07
C SER A 118 -9.83 -3.09 -1.68
N PRO A 119 -10.94 -3.09 -0.91
CA PRO A 119 -10.92 -2.62 0.47
C PRO A 119 -10.14 -3.62 1.34
N VAL A 120 -9.27 -3.10 2.20
CA VAL A 120 -8.42 -3.88 3.10
C VAL A 120 -8.46 -3.19 4.47
N ILE A 121 -8.80 -3.93 5.52
CA ILE A 121 -8.67 -3.40 6.88
C ILE A 121 -7.21 -3.54 7.32
N ILE A 122 -6.75 -2.61 8.14
CA ILE A 122 -5.52 -2.76 8.92
C ILE A 122 -5.80 -2.33 10.35
N THR A 123 -5.60 -3.26 11.28
CA THR A 123 -6.12 -3.16 12.64
C THR A 123 -5.01 -3.26 13.66
N LEU A 124 -4.83 -2.21 14.45
CA LEU A 124 -3.99 -2.27 15.64
C LEU A 124 -4.86 -2.69 16.83
N VAL A 125 -4.65 -3.92 17.29
CA VAL A 125 -5.40 -4.49 18.41
C VAL A 125 -4.72 -4.15 19.72
N SER A 126 -5.48 -3.73 20.73
CA SER A 126 -4.98 -3.35 22.04
C SER A 126 -5.66 -4.10 23.18
N HIS A 127 -4.89 -4.46 24.20
CA HIS A 127 -5.38 -4.97 25.47
C HIS A 127 -4.65 -4.26 26.60
N ARG A 128 -5.40 -3.46 27.38
CA ARG A 128 -4.85 -2.58 28.44
C ARG A 128 -3.75 -1.67 27.89
N LYS A 129 -2.51 -1.79 28.40
CA LYS A 129 -1.34 -0.99 28.03
C LYS A 129 -0.42 -1.67 27.01
N ARG A 130 -0.92 -2.68 26.31
CA ARG A 130 -0.17 -3.42 25.28
C ARG A 130 -0.92 -3.41 23.96
N CYS A 131 -0.19 -3.40 22.85
CA CYS A 131 -0.74 -3.63 21.52
C CYS A 131 -0.22 -4.94 20.93
N LEU A 132 -1.02 -5.55 20.07
CA LEU A 132 -0.65 -6.75 19.35
C LEU A 132 -0.01 -6.35 18.03
N LEU A 133 1.18 -6.88 17.77
CA LEU A 133 1.78 -6.81 16.44
C LEU A 133 2.09 -8.22 15.96
N ALA A 134 1.96 -8.42 14.65
CA ALA A 134 2.20 -9.68 13.97
C ALA A 134 3.19 -9.52 12.81
N ARG A 135 3.66 -10.65 12.30
CA ARG A 135 4.53 -10.71 11.13
C ARG A 135 4.24 -11.95 10.29
N GLN A 136 4.54 -11.84 9.01
CA GLN A 136 4.54 -12.94 8.05
C GLN A 136 5.99 -13.32 7.70
N ASP A 137 6.20 -14.56 7.23
CA ASP A 137 7.52 -15.07 6.83
C ASP A 137 8.15 -14.24 5.70
N SER A 138 7.33 -13.68 4.82
CA SER A 138 7.77 -12.82 3.73
C SER A 138 8.32 -11.45 4.17
N PHE A 139 8.10 -11.05 5.42
CA PHE A 139 8.52 -9.75 5.92
C PHE A 139 10.00 -9.74 6.28
N PRO A 140 10.68 -8.58 6.14
CA PRO A 140 12.04 -8.43 6.65
C PRO A 140 12.18 -8.88 8.11
N ALA A 141 13.29 -9.52 8.42
CA ALA A 141 13.57 -10.00 9.77
C ALA A 141 13.39 -8.87 10.82
N GLY A 142 12.70 -9.20 11.91
CA GLY A 142 12.42 -8.29 13.02
C GLY A 142 11.27 -7.31 12.76
N MET A 143 10.69 -7.25 11.56
CA MET A 143 9.60 -6.33 11.28
C MET A 143 8.26 -6.89 11.76
N TYR A 144 7.59 -6.18 12.67
CA TYR A 144 6.24 -6.48 13.14
C TYR A 144 5.29 -5.32 12.80
N THR A 145 4.02 -5.64 12.52
CA THR A 145 3.02 -4.67 12.08
C THR A 145 1.61 -5.02 12.59
N ALA A 146 0.64 -4.16 12.32
CA ALA A 146 -0.77 -4.38 12.62
C ALA A 146 -1.35 -5.52 11.75
N LEU A 147 -2.42 -6.18 12.22
CA LEU A 147 -3.10 -7.23 11.45
C LEU A 147 -3.79 -6.61 10.23
N SER A 148 -3.89 -7.31 9.11
CA SER A 148 -4.53 -6.75 7.91
C SER A 148 -5.12 -7.82 7.02
N GLY A 149 -6.31 -7.57 6.50
CA GLY A 149 -6.99 -8.51 5.62
C GLY A 149 -8.04 -7.87 4.72
N PHE A 150 -8.40 -8.59 3.66
CA PHE A 150 -9.35 -8.10 2.66
C PHE A 150 -10.77 -8.16 3.19
N CYS A 151 -11.60 -7.17 2.83
CA CYS A 151 -13.03 -7.27 3.12
C CYS A 151 -13.69 -8.22 2.13
N ASP A 152 -14.48 -9.16 2.65
CA ASP A 152 -15.23 -10.10 1.82
C ASP A 152 -16.54 -9.48 1.30
N ILE A 153 -17.08 -10.09 0.24
CA ILE A 153 -18.32 -9.64 -0.37
C ILE A 153 -19.46 -9.82 0.65
N GLY A 154 -20.10 -8.71 1.01
CA GLY A 154 -21.22 -8.69 1.94
C GLY A 154 -20.84 -8.34 3.37
N GLU A 155 -19.54 -8.19 3.68
CA GLU A 155 -19.09 -7.73 4.99
C GLU A 155 -19.12 -6.20 5.10
N THR A 156 -19.47 -5.73 6.29
CA THR A 156 -19.09 -4.40 6.79
C THR A 156 -17.61 -4.41 7.19
N LEU A 157 -17.00 -3.22 7.27
CA LEU A 157 -15.61 -3.09 7.72
C LEU A 157 -15.42 -3.65 9.13
N GLU A 158 -16.41 -3.44 9.99
CA GLU A 158 -16.43 -3.90 11.36
C GLU A 158 -16.53 -5.43 11.47
N GLU A 159 -17.24 -6.09 10.54
CA GLU A 159 -17.27 -7.55 10.44
C GLU A 159 -15.92 -8.09 9.97
N THR A 160 -15.31 -7.50 8.94
CA THR A 160 -13.97 -7.88 8.47
C THR A 160 -12.93 -7.75 9.60
N VAL A 161 -12.93 -6.64 10.35
CA VAL A 161 -12.01 -6.48 11.50
C VAL A 161 -12.19 -7.61 12.52
N ARG A 162 -13.44 -7.97 12.85
CA ARG A 162 -13.72 -9.06 13.79
C ARG A 162 -13.26 -10.41 13.26
N ARG A 163 -13.55 -10.70 12.00
CA ARG A 163 -13.18 -11.96 11.35
C ARG A 163 -11.66 -12.11 11.30
N GLU A 164 -10.95 -11.13 10.75
CA GLU A 164 -9.49 -11.19 10.59
C GLU A 164 -8.76 -11.32 11.94
N VAL A 165 -9.22 -10.60 12.97
CA VAL A 165 -8.65 -10.72 14.32
C VAL A 165 -8.95 -12.10 14.94
N ALA A 166 -10.12 -12.67 14.69
CA ALA A 166 -10.46 -14.02 15.16
C ALA A 166 -9.68 -15.11 14.39
N GLU A 167 -9.55 -14.97 13.07
CA GLU A 167 -8.89 -15.94 12.19
C GLU A 167 -7.37 -15.98 12.41
N GLU A 168 -6.71 -14.82 12.45
CA GLU A 168 -5.24 -14.78 12.53
C GLU A 168 -4.72 -15.08 13.96
N VAL A 169 -5.43 -14.62 14.99
CA VAL A 169 -4.92 -14.61 16.38
C VAL A 169 -5.89 -15.11 17.45
N GLY A 170 -7.12 -15.50 17.07
CA GLY A 170 -8.08 -16.11 17.99
C GLY A 170 -8.69 -15.16 19.02
N LEU A 171 -8.71 -13.85 18.74
CA LEU A 171 -9.22 -12.84 19.68
C LEU A 171 -10.62 -12.36 19.32
N GLU A 172 -11.45 -12.11 20.33
CA GLU A 172 -12.76 -11.48 20.18
C GLU A 172 -12.66 -9.96 20.38
N VAL A 173 -13.07 -9.19 19.38
CA VAL A 173 -13.02 -7.71 19.40
C VAL A 173 -14.23 -7.13 20.13
N GLU A 174 -13.94 -6.31 21.14
CA GLU A 174 -14.91 -5.59 21.97
C GLU A 174 -15.39 -4.31 21.29
N SER A 175 -14.45 -3.46 20.86
CA SER A 175 -14.76 -2.19 20.20
C SER A 175 -13.78 -1.87 19.08
N ILE A 176 -14.27 -1.11 18.10
CA ILE A 176 -13.54 -0.69 16.89
C ILE A 176 -13.66 0.82 16.74
N ARG A 177 -12.56 1.47 16.36
CA ARG A 177 -12.52 2.90 16.03
C ARG A 177 -11.72 3.10 14.74
N TYR A 178 -12.36 3.69 13.73
CA TYR A 178 -11.67 4.14 12.53
C TYR A 178 -10.68 5.27 12.86
N SER A 179 -9.51 5.23 12.20
CA SER A 179 -8.44 6.24 12.32
C SER A 179 -8.24 6.97 10.99
N ALA A 180 -7.83 6.25 9.95
CA ALA A 180 -7.40 6.85 8.70
C ALA A 180 -7.58 5.90 7.51
N SER A 181 -7.32 6.40 6.30
CA SER A 181 -7.24 5.58 5.10
C SER A 181 -6.02 5.94 4.27
N GLN A 182 -5.52 4.97 3.52
CA GLN A 182 -4.38 5.14 2.62
C GLN A 182 -4.59 4.29 1.37
N HIS A 183 -4.46 4.90 0.19
CA HIS A 183 -4.33 4.15 -1.04
C HIS A 183 -2.98 3.41 -1.06
N TRP A 184 -3.03 2.11 -1.29
CA TRP A 184 -1.86 1.25 -1.36
C TRP A 184 -1.77 0.62 -2.76
N PRO A 185 -0.85 1.07 -3.63
CA PRO A 185 -0.83 0.70 -5.04
C PRO A 185 -0.03 -0.60 -5.34
N PHE A 186 0.25 -1.45 -4.33
CA PHE A 186 1.17 -2.59 -4.48
C PHE A 186 0.69 -3.90 -3.84
N PRO A 187 0.74 -5.05 -4.53
CA PRO A 187 0.90 -5.22 -5.99
C PRO A 187 -0.38 -4.88 -6.75
N ASN A 188 -1.52 -5.07 -6.08
CA ASN A 188 -2.84 -4.67 -6.53
C ASN A 188 -3.20 -3.34 -5.89
N SER A 189 -4.12 -2.61 -6.52
CA SER A 189 -4.63 -1.34 -5.99
C SER A 189 -5.59 -1.63 -4.84
N SER A 190 -5.22 -1.25 -3.62
CA SER A 190 -6.03 -1.45 -2.43
C SER A 190 -6.31 -0.13 -1.71
N LEU A 191 -7.46 -0.04 -1.05
CA LEU A 191 -7.77 1.02 -0.10
C LEU A 191 -7.61 0.47 1.31
N MET A 192 -6.51 0.84 1.97
CA MET A 192 -6.24 0.47 3.36
C MET A 192 -7.11 1.33 4.27
N LEU A 193 -7.84 0.70 5.17
CA LEU A 193 -8.75 1.32 6.13
C LEU A 193 -8.25 0.97 7.53
N ALA A 194 -7.66 1.98 8.19
CA ALA A 194 -6.99 1.81 9.46
C ALA A 194 -7.95 1.93 10.63
N CYS A 195 -7.92 0.91 11.48
CA CYS A 195 -8.77 0.80 12.65
C CYS A 195 -7.92 0.51 13.89
N HIS A 196 -8.34 1.06 15.02
CA HIS A 196 -7.96 0.57 16.34
C HIS A 196 -9.03 -0.40 16.81
N ALA A 197 -8.63 -1.49 17.44
CA ALA A 197 -9.54 -2.43 18.07
C ALA A 197 -9.10 -2.71 19.50
N THR A 198 -10.06 -2.99 20.38
CA THR A 198 -9.79 -3.44 21.75
C THR A 198 -10.34 -4.83 21.98
N VAL A 199 -9.67 -5.60 22.83
CA VAL A 199 -10.07 -6.95 23.24
C VAL A 199 -9.99 -7.07 24.75
N LEU A 200 -10.69 -8.05 25.33
CA LEU A 200 -10.67 -8.32 26.77
C LEU A 200 -9.72 -9.47 27.17
N GLN A 201 -9.32 -10.29 26.21
CA GLN A 201 -8.48 -11.48 26.42
C GLN A 201 -7.07 -11.30 25.86
N GLU A 202 -6.09 -11.98 26.45
CA GLU A 202 -4.67 -11.93 26.03
C GLU A 202 -4.15 -13.25 25.43
N GLU A 203 -4.86 -14.36 25.66
CA GLU A 203 -4.49 -15.67 25.13
C GLU A 203 -4.59 -15.65 23.60
N LEU A 204 -3.47 -15.92 22.92
CA LEU A 204 -3.42 -15.92 21.45
C LEU A 204 -3.58 -17.35 20.93
N CYS A 205 -4.46 -17.54 19.95
CA CYS A 205 -4.50 -18.74 19.13
C CYS A 205 -4.05 -18.38 17.72
N ILE A 206 -2.74 -18.48 17.48
CA ILE A 206 -2.12 -18.02 16.23
C ILE A 206 -2.37 -19.05 15.12
N ASN A 207 -3.00 -18.61 14.02
CA ASN A 207 -3.11 -19.39 12.81
C ASN A 207 -1.80 -19.31 12.00
N THR A 208 -0.94 -20.31 12.17
CA THR A 208 0.38 -20.36 11.53
C THR A 208 0.33 -20.62 10.02
N ALA A 209 -0.85 -20.88 9.45
CA ALA A 209 -1.03 -20.93 8.01
C ALA A 209 -1.04 -19.52 7.36
N GLU A 210 -1.35 -18.47 8.13
CA GLU A 210 -1.49 -17.10 7.64
C GLU A 210 -0.37 -16.18 8.13
N ILE A 211 -0.01 -16.27 9.42
CA ILE A 211 1.03 -15.44 10.03
C ILE A 211 2.11 -16.29 10.69
N GLU A 212 3.35 -15.79 10.66
CA GLU A 212 4.50 -16.47 11.26
C GLU A 212 4.47 -16.34 12.79
N SER A 213 4.14 -15.14 13.29
CA SER A 213 4.13 -14.85 14.73
C SER A 213 3.30 -13.61 15.04
N ALA A 214 2.63 -13.62 16.20
CA ALA A 214 1.99 -12.46 16.82
C ALA A 214 2.37 -12.38 18.31
N LYS A 215 2.60 -11.17 18.81
CA LYS A 215 2.99 -10.94 20.21
C LYS A 215 2.41 -9.64 20.74
N TRP A 216 2.12 -9.62 22.03
CA TRP A 216 1.81 -8.40 22.75
C TRP A 216 3.09 -7.61 23.03
N PHE A 217 3.08 -6.33 22.70
CA PHE A 217 4.19 -5.39 22.92
C PHE A 217 3.78 -4.33 23.93
N SER A 218 4.67 -4.01 24.86
CA SER A 218 4.52 -2.89 25.80
C SER A 218 4.72 -1.54 25.11
N LEU A 219 4.30 -0.47 25.77
CA LEU A 219 4.55 0.90 25.29
C LEU A 219 6.04 1.14 25.05
N GLU A 220 6.90 0.73 25.98
CA GLU A 220 8.35 0.90 25.90
C GLU A 220 8.95 0.14 24.71
N GLU A 221 8.51 -1.11 24.49
CA GLU A 221 8.99 -1.92 23.36
C GLU A 221 8.61 -1.29 22.01
N VAL A 222 7.39 -0.78 21.90
CA VAL A 222 6.91 -0.08 20.69
C VAL A 222 7.67 1.22 20.45
N GLU A 223 7.96 1.98 21.51
CA GLU A 223 8.75 3.21 21.43
C GLU A 223 10.18 2.94 20.96
N GLU A 224 10.83 1.87 21.43
CA GLU A 224 12.12 1.44 20.92
C GLU A 224 12.04 1.02 19.44
N ALA A 225 11.01 0.27 19.07
CA ALA A 225 10.80 -0.19 17.70
C ALA A 225 10.61 0.99 16.71
N LEU A 226 9.94 2.08 17.13
CA LEU A 226 9.70 3.28 16.33
C LEU A 226 10.97 4.10 16.04
N LYS A 227 12.07 3.89 16.78
CA LYS A 227 13.35 4.58 16.53
C LYS A 227 13.98 4.15 15.20
N TRP A 228 13.63 2.96 14.71
CA TRP A 228 14.17 2.41 13.48
C TRP A 228 13.36 2.84 12.26
N GLN A 229 14.05 3.23 11.18
CA GLN A 229 13.44 3.61 9.89
C GLN A 229 13.84 2.67 8.74
N LYS A 230 14.78 1.77 9.01
CA LYS A 230 15.31 0.73 8.13
C LYS A 230 15.58 -0.50 8.99
N VAL A 231 15.81 -1.64 8.33
CA VAL A 231 16.20 -2.88 8.99
C VAL A 231 17.37 -2.61 9.95
N PRO A 232 17.22 -2.87 11.26
CA PRO A 232 18.28 -2.70 12.23
C PRO A 232 19.45 -3.64 11.95
N PRO A 233 20.69 -3.28 12.34
CA PRO A 233 21.82 -4.20 12.24
C PRO A 233 21.58 -5.44 13.11
N LYS A 234 22.12 -6.58 12.67
CA LYS A 234 22.12 -7.80 13.50
C LYS A 234 22.91 -7.57 14.78
N GLN A 235 22.39 -8.09 15.88
CA GLN A 235 23.07 -8.14 17.17
C GLN A 235 24.16 -9.22 17.17
N GLU A 236 25.01 -9.22 18.21
CA GLU A 236 26.11 -10.18 18.37
C GLU A 236 25.62 -11.64 18.41
N ASP A 237 24.41 -11.88 18.91
CA ASP A 237 23.74 -13.18 18.94
C ASP A 237 23.10 -13.58 17.60
N GLY A 238 23.22 -12.73 16.58
CA GLY A 238 22.67 -12.94 15.24
C GLY A 238 21.21 -12.52 15.07
N THR A 239 20.53 -12.07 16.12
CA THR A 239 19.12 -11.63 16.06
C THR A 239 18.99 -10.22 15.47
N VAL A 240 17.82 -9.91 14.93
CA VAL A 240 17.47 -8.55 14.47
C VAL A 240 16.49 -7.95 15.47
N PRO A 241 16.77 -6.77 16.04
CA PRO A 241 15.84 -6.04 16.90
C PRO A 241 14.45 -5.90 16.27
N VAL A 242 13.42 -5.88 17.11
CA VAL A 242 12.06 -5.57 16.65
C VAL A 242 12.01 -4.15 16.12
N TRP A 243 11.39 -3.99 14.96
CA TRP A 243 11.12 -2.70 14.34
C TRP A 243 9.78 -2.73 13.63
N VAL A 244 9.24 -1.56 13.27
CA VAL A 244 7.91 -1.41 12.67
C VAL A 244 8.02 -0.80 11.27
N PRO A 245 6.97 -0.88 10.42
CA PRO A 245 7.01 -0.30 9.09
C PRO A 245 7.43 1.18 9.08
N PRO A 246 8.00 1.69 7.97
CA PRO A 246 8.42 3.09 7.87
C PRO A 246 7.29 4.10 8.09
N LYS A 247 7.64 5.34 8.43
CA LYS A 247 6.68 6.43 8.75
C LYS A 247 5.59 6.71 7.72
N LEU A 248 5.83 6.39 6.45
CA LEU A 248 4.85 6.59 5.39
C LEU A 248 3.77 5.50 5.34
N ALA A 249 3.98 4.37 6.00
CA ALA A 249 3.00 3.29 6.04
C ALA A 249 1.88 3.60 7.05
N ILE A 250 0.63 3.35 6.66
CA ILE A 250 -0.53 3.55 7.55
C ILE A 250 -0.45 2.71 8.84
N ALA A 251 0.23 1.56 8.82
CA ALA A 251 0.51 0.78 10.02
C ALA A 251 1.36 1.57 11.03
N ASN A 252 2.38 2.30 10.58
CA ASN A 252 3.21 3.14 11.44
C ASN A 252 2.38 4.29 12.02
N HIS A 253 1.47 4.86 11.24
CA HIS A 253 0.53 5.88 11.71
C HIS A 253 -0.34 5.36 12.87
N LEU A 254 -0.98 4.19 12.73
CA LEU A 254 -1.73 3.56 13.83
C LEU A 254 -0.87 3.36 15.09
N ILE A 255 0.34 2.86 14.92
CA ILE A 255 1.27 2.60 16.03
C ILE A 255 1.64 3.90 16.74
N GLN A 256 1.92 4.98 16.00
CA GLN A 256 2.20 6.29 16.57
C GLN A 256 1.01 6.89 17.31
N GLU A 257 -0.21 6.76 16.76
CA GLU A 257 -1.44 7.20 17.43
C GLU A 257 -1.62 6.47 18.76
N TRP A 258 -1.46 5.15 18.77
CA TRP A 258 -1.57 4.35 19.98
C TRP A 258 -0.54 4.77 21.04
N VAL A 259 0.72 5.00 20.67
CA VAL A 259 1.75 5.51 21.60
C VAL A 259 1.35 6.86 22.19
N GLN A 260 0.79 7.76 21.39
CA GLN A 260 0.33 9.07 21.87
C GLN A 260 -0.82 8.95 22.87
N GLU A 261 -1.78 8.07 22.59
CA GLU A 261 -2.93 7.78 23.47
C GLU A 261 -2.48 7.15 24.80
N GLN A 262 -1.56 6.18 24.77
CA GLN A 262 -1.04 5.58 25.99
C GLN A 262 -0.30 6.60 26.87
N ARG A 263 0.42 7.54 26.25
CA ARG A 263 1.12 8.62 26.97
C ARG A 263 0.18 9.64 27.60
N SER A 264 -0.96 9.94 26.99
CA SER A 264 -1.94 10.84 27.61
C SER A 264 -2.56 10.20 28.85
N HIS A 265 -2.88 8.90 28.79
CA HIS A 265 -3.43 8.16 29.94
C HIS A 265 -2.46 7.96 31.11
N LEU A 266 -1.16 8.19 30.93
CA LEU A 266 -0.17 8.17 32.03
C LEU A 266 -0.06 9.51 32.78
N LYS A 267 -0.63 10.59 32.22
CA LYS A 267 -0.58 11.94 32.81
C LYS A 267 -1.80 12.28 33.65
N ASP A 268 -2.86 11.49 33.53
CA ASP A 268 -4.08 11.53 34.33
C ASP A 268 -4.01 10.54 35.50
#